data_AF-A0A8T4J7J5-F1
#
_entry.id   AF-A0A8T4J7J5-F1
#
_cell.length_a   1.000
_cell.length_b   1.000
_cell.length_c   1.000
_cell.angle_alpha   90.00
_cell.angle_beta   90.00
_cell.angle_gamma   90.00
#
_symmetry.space_group_name_H-M   'P 1'
#
loop_
_entity.id
_entity.type
_entity.pdbx_description
1 polymer ?
#
loop_
_entity_poly.entity_id
_entity_poly.type
_entity_poly.pdbx_seq_one_letter_code
_entity_poly.pdbx_strand_id
1 'polypeptide(L)' 'LPLAVARDMDCPVAYLPGLAMRRIADLYPGEAKTDARDAFIIADTARSMPHTLRTIELSDQAVAELEMIV' A
#
# COMPACT_ATOMS: atom_id res chain seq x y z
N LEU A 1 -7.66 -7.53 -11.08
CA LEU A 1 -7.18 -6.42 -10.20
C LEU A 1 -5.79 -6.74 -9.65
N PRO A 2 -4.91 -5.75 -9.41
CA PRO A 2 -3.54 -5.98 -8.92
C PRO A 2 -3.46 -6.76 -7.61
N LEU A 3 -4.41 -6.55 -6.69
CA LEU A 3 -4.49 -7.27 -5.41
C LEU A 3 -4.80 -8.77 -5.58
N ALA A 4 -5.68 -9.11 -6.52
CA ALA A 4 -6.02 -10.50 -6.82
C ALA A 4 -4.80 -11.25 -7.39
N VAL A 5 -4.06 -10.60 -8.30
CA VAL A 5 -2.81 -11.14 -8.86
C VAL A 5 -1.73 -11.28 -7.79
N ALA A 6 -1.58 -10.29 -6.89
CA ALA A 6 -0.64 -10.39 -5.78
C ALA A 6 -0.96 -11.59 -4.87
N ARG A 7 -2.24 -11.87 -4.62
CA ARG A 7 -2.66 -13.03 -3.83
C ARG A 7 -2.40 -14.36 -4.53
N ASP A 8 -2.72 -14.46 -5.82
CA ASP A 8 -2.46 -15.66 -6.63
C ASP A 8 -0.95 -15.99 -6.71
N MET A 9 -0.12 -14.94 -6.65
CA MET A 9 1.34 -15.04 -6.60
C MET A 9 1.91 -15.18 -5.18
N ASP A 10 1.07 -15.39 -4.15
CA ASP A 10 1.44 -15.51 -2.74
C ASP A 10 2.30 -14.33 -2.22
N CYS A 11 2.07 -13.14 -2.78
CA CYS A 11 2.76 -11.92 -2.39
C CYS A 11 2.09 -11.30 -1.15
N PRO A 12 2.85 -10.91 -0.11
CA PRO A 12 2.30 -10.22 1.04
C PRO A 12 1.61 -8.91 0.65
N VAL A 13 0.35 -8.75 1.06
CA VAL A 13 -0.41 -7.52 0.86
C VAL A 13 -0.58 -6.79 2.18
N ALA A 14 -0.23 -5.51 2.19
CA ALA A 14 -0.41 -4.64 3.34
C ALA A 14 -0.86 -3.25 2.90
N TYR A 15 -1.47 -2.54 3.83
CA TYR A 15 -1.97 -1.18 3.64
C TYR A 15 -1.25 -0.21 4.55
N LEU A 16 -0.80 0.91 3.99
CA LEU A 16 -0.26 2.04 4.74
C LEU A 16 -1.39 3.03 5.04
N PRO A 17 -1.77 3.24 6.31
CA PRO A 17 -2.84 4.17 6.65
C PRO A 17 -2.54 5.60 6.18
N GLY A 18 -3.53 6.28 5.60
CA GLY A 18 -3.34 7.63 5.04
C GLY A 18 -2.74 8.66 6.00
N LEU A 19 -3.05 8.58 7.31
CA LEU A 19 -2.43 9.45 8.31
C LEU A 19 -0.95 9.11 8.55
N ALA A 20 -0.59 7.83 8.55
CA ALA A 20 0.80 7.39 8.64
C ALA A 20 1.56 7.80 7.38
N MET A 21 0.99 7.56 6.20
CA MET A 21 1.55 7.99 4.91
C MET A 21 1.84 9.49 4.89
N ARG A 22 0.90 10.34 5.33
CA ARG A 22 1.11 11.79 5.38
C ARG A 22 2.27 12.17 6.29
N ARG A 23 2.31 11.63 7.51
CA ARG A 23 3.42 11.88 8.45
C ARG A 23 4.77 11.44 7.91
N ILE A 24 4.79 10.32 7.19
CA ILE A 24 6.01 9.81 6.57
C ILE A 24 6.41 10.70 5.39
N ALA A 25 5.46 11.14 4.56
CA ALA A 25 5.73 12.02 3.43
C ALA A 25 6.37 13.35 3.87
N ASP A 26 5.96 13.88 5.03
CA ASP A 26 6.56 15.07 5.65
C ASP A 26 8.05 14.88 6.00
N LEU A 27 8.56 13.65 6.10
CA LEU A 27 9.98 13.35 6.37
C LEU A 27 10.86 13.35 5.10
N TYR A 28 10.26 13.31 3.90
CA TYR A 28 11.01 13.28 2.64
C TYR A 28 11.11 14.70 2.05
N PRO A 29 12.29 15.12 1.55
CA PRO A 29 12.44 16.43 0.93
C PRO A 29 11.60 16.57 -0.35
N GLY A 30 11.09 17.78 -0.58
CA GLY A 30 10.22 18.12 -1.71
C GLY A 30 8.77 18.36 -1.26
N GLU A 31 8.09 19.33 -1.87
CA GLU A 31 6.68 19.66 -1.55
C GLU A 31 5.72 19.25 -2.68
N ALA A 32 6.28 18.85 -3.83
CA ALA A 32 5.48 18.43 -4.97
C ALA A 32 4.86 17.06 -4.70
N LYS A 33 3.52 17.02 -4.68
CA LYS A 33 2.74 15.78 -4.72
C LYS A 33 2.87 15.20 -6.13
N THR A 34 3.68 14.16 -6.25
CA THR A 34 3.86 13.43 -7.50
C THR A 34 3.68 11.95 -7.23
N ASP A 35 3.02 11.24 -8.14
CA ASP A 35 2.76 9.79 -7.98
C ASP A 35 4.06 8.99 -7.85
N ALA A 36 5.13 9.41 -8.54
CA ALA A 36 6.44 8.77 -8.46
C ALA A 36 7.07 8.89 -7.06
N ARG A 37 6.90 10.05 -6.40
CA ARG A 37 7.39 10.26 -5.04
C ARG A 37 6.58 9.46 -4.04
N ASP A 38 5.25 9.46 -4.15
CA ASP A 38 4.38 8.70 -3.27
C ASP A 38 4.70 7.19 -3.36
N ALA A 39 4.94 6.67 -4.58
CA ALA A 39 5.36 5.29 -4.79
C ALA A 39 6.71 4.97 -4.13
N PHE A 40 7.70 5.87 -4.27
CA PHE A 40 9.01 5.71 -3.62
C PHE A 40 8.88 5.67 -2.09
N ILE A 41 8.12 6.61 -1.52
CA ILE A 41 7.91 6.70 -0.08
C ILE A 41 7.22 5.44 0.44
N ILE A 42 6.18 4.94 -0.24
CA ILE A 42 5.48 3.71 0.14
C ILE A 42 6.45 2.52 0.15
N ALA A 43 7.25 2.37 -0.92
CA ALA A 43 8.21 1.27 -1.03
C ALA A 43 9.30 1.35 0.05
N ASP A 44 9.84 2.55 0.30
CA ASP A 44 10.87 2.75 1.32
C ASP A 44 10.33 2.59 2.74
N THR A 45 9.09 3.01 2.99
CA THR A 45 8.38 2.77 4.26
C THR A 45 8.18 1.28 4.49
N ALA A 46 7.73 0.55 3.47
CA ALA A 46 7.51 -0.89 3.59
C ALA A 46 8.80 -1.64 3.94
N ARG A 47 9.93 -1.16 3.41
CA ARG A 47 11.26 -1.71 3.67
C ARG A 47 11.82 -1.32 5.04
N SER A 48 11.69 -0.06 5.46
CA SER A 48 12.38 0.50 6.63
C SER A 48 11.53 0.56 7.90
N MET A 49 10.21 0.65 7.77
CA MET A 49 9.25 0.84 8.86
C MET A 49 8.05 -0.13 8.73
N PRO A 50 8.28 -1.46 8.69
CA PRO A 50 7.21 -2.43 8.44
C PRO A 50 6.10 -2.40 9.51
N HIS A 51 6.40 -1.93 10.72
CA HIS A 51 5.41 -1.76 11.81
C HIS A 51 4.37 -0.67 11.53
N THR A 52 4.56 0.18 10.52
CA THR A 52 3.59 1.19 10.10
C THR A 52 2.56 0.64 9.12
N LEU A 53 2.83 -0.55 8.56
CA LEU A 53 1.93 -1.23 7.65
C LEU A 53 0.90 -2.05 8.43
N ARG A 54 -0.34 -2.04 7.94
CA ARG A 54 -1.41 -2.92 8.40
C ARG A 54 -1.56 -4.05 7.42
N THR A 55 -1.27 -5.28 7.85
CA THR A 55 -1.50 -6.48 7.04
C THR A 55 -2.98 -6.57 6.66
N ILE A 56 -3.23 -6.85 5.39
CA ILE A 56 -4.58 -7.15 4.90
C ILE A 56 -4.62 -8.64 4.57
N GLU A 57 -5.45 -9.37 5.31
CA GLU A 57 -5.85 -10.70 4.90
C GLU A 57 -6.97 -10.57 3.87
N LEU A 58 -6.64 -10.83 2.61
CA LEU A 58 -7.62 -10.84 1.53
C LEU A 58 -8.36 -12.17 1.51
N SER A 59 -9.56 -12.19 2.09
CA SER A 59 -10.46 -13.35 1.94
C SER A 59 -10.97 -13.46 0.50
N ASP A 60 -11.38 -14.66 0.11
CA ASP A 60 -11.93 -14.94 -1.23
C ASP A 60 -13.11 -14.00 -1.57
N GLN A 61 -13.93 -13.70 -0.57
CA GLN A 61 -15.05 -12.78 -0.69
C GLN A 61 -14.60 -11.32 -0.92
N ALA A 62 -13.54 -10.87 -0.24
CA ALA A 62 -13.02 -9.51 -0.39
C ALA A 62 -12.41 -9.29 -1.79
N VAL A 63 -11.80 -10.33 -2.36
CA VAL A 63 -11.30 -10.29 -3.75
C VAL A 63 -12.47 -10.19 -4.73
N ALA A 64 -13.53 -10.99 -4.54
CA ALA A 64 -14.73 -10.94 -5.39
C ALA A 64 -15.47 -9.59 -5.32
N GLU A 65 -15.54 -8.97 -4.13
CA GLU A 65 -16.13 -7.64 -3.95
C GLU A 65 -15.29 -6.54 -4.64
N LEU A 66 -13.97 -6.64 -4.57
CA LEU A 66 -13.08 -5.73 -5.30
C LEU A 66 -13.25 -5.89 -6.82
N GLU A 67 -13.42 -7.11 -7.34
CA GLU A 67 -13.69 -7.39 -8.75
C GLU A 67 -15.00 -6.78 -9.26
N MET A 68 -16.03 -6.67 -8.41
CA MET A 68 -17.31 -6.05 -8.78
C MET A 68 -17.29 -4.51 -8.87
N ILE A 69 -16.23 -3.83 -8.39
CA ILE A 69 -16.11 -2.36 -8.47
C ILE A 69 -15.58 -1.89 -9.84
N VAL A 70 -15.40 -2.79 -10.82
CA VAL A 70 -14.93 -2.48 -12.18
C VAL A 70 -16.08 -2.49 -13.18
#